data_AF-F4QNM5-F1
#
_entry.id   AF-F4QNM5-F1
#
_cell.length_a   1.000
_cell.length_b   1.000
_cell.length_c   1.000
_cell.angle_alpha   90.00
_cell.angle_beta   90.00
_cell.angle_gamma   90.00
#
_symmetry.space_group_name_H-M   'P 1'
#
loop_
_entity.id
_entity.type
_entity.pdbx_description
1 polymer ?
#
loop_
_entity_poly.entity_id
_entity_poly.type
_entity_poly.pdbx_seq_one_letter_code
_entity_poly.pdbx_strand_id
1 'polypeptide(L)'
;MLAAGAAQAGDTKWKAVDPENVLVVDTAKGRIFVELHPEMAPKAVERIKLLTRRGTYDGLQFWRVAPNFVVQIDVGNVEGGKTELPNLPPEFRFRLKVDAPHTVIAKPKGLESGFIGAMPYIAVEKNSWGTPKAADGSRSAWISYCTGVVGMGRDAERDSANAELFFMTGVYPGIDREYTPVGRVVVGQDILAGLPQGEPPAAPDVIRTVRVLADVKDNGRLEVEDTAGTGFAEKVAVIRAERGADFSACDVPVAGRVAS
;
A
#
# COMPACT_ATOMS: atom_id res chain seq x y z
N MET A 1 -19.89 9.24 -24.99
CA MET A 1 -18.55 8.65 -25.17
C MET A 1 -17.54 9.71 -24.78
N LEU A 2 -17.06 9.69 -23.54
CA LEU A 2 -15.97 10.55 -23.08
C LEU A 2 -14.67 9.79 -23.36
N ALA A 3 -13.90 10.27 -24.33
CA ALA A 3 -12.56 9.75 -24.57
C ALA A 3 -11.69 10.13 -23.36
N ALA A 4 -11.17 9.12 -22.66
CA ALA A 4 -10.11 9.31 -21.68
C ALA A 4 -8.91 9.89 -22.43
N GLY A 5 -8.58 11.16 -22.15
CA GLY A 5 -7.34 11.75 -22.60
C GLY A 5 -6.20 10.98 -21.95
N ALA A 6 -5.43 10.26 -22.76
CA ALA A 6 -4.13 9.77 -22.32
C ALA A 6 -3.33 10.99 -21.89
N ALA A 7 -3.05 11.10 -20.59
CA ALA A 7 -2.11 12.08 -20.09
C ALA A 7 -0.83 11.95 -20.93
N GLN A 8 -0.41 13.06 -21.55
CA GLN A 8 0.83 13.14 -22.29
C GLN A 8 1.92 12.51 -21.42
N ALA A 9 2.63 11.51 -21.93
CA ALA A 9 3.80 10.96 -21.25
C ALA A 9 4.86 12.06 -21.20
N GLY A 10 4.82 12.90 -20.16
CA GLY A 10 5.99 13.64 -19.73
C GLY A 10 7.11 12.64 -19.43
N ASP A 11 8.35 13.12 -19.32
CA ASP A 11 9.50 12.30 -18.93
C ASP A 11 9.31 11.77 -17.49
N THR A 12 8.49 10.74 -17.34
CA THR A 12 8.27 10.05 -16.07
C THR A 12 9.60 9.49 -15.63
N LYS A 13 10.13 10.04 -14.54
CA LYS A 13 11.31 9.50 -13.89
C LYS A 13 10.90 8.30 -13.06
N TRP A 14 11.77 7.30 -13.07
CA TRP A 14 11.54 6.02 -12.42
C TRP A 14 12.59 5.82 -11.34
N LYS A 15 12.17 5.35 -10.18
CA LYS A 15 13.02 5.01 -9.06
C LYS A 15 12.95 3.49 -8.84
N ALA A 16 14.11 2.85 -8.84
CA ALA A 16 14.20 1.44 -8.49
C ALA A 16 13.79 1.22 -7.02
N VAL A 17 13.01 0.17 -6.79
CA VAL A 17 12.65 -0.30 -5.45
C VAL A 17 13.68 -1.34 -5.01
N ASP A 18 14.05 -1.30 -3.73
CA ASP A 18 14.90 -2.34 -3.15
C ASP A 18 14.20 -3.71 -3.27
N PRO A 19 14.78 -4.72 -3.95
CA PRO A 19 14.15 -6.01 -4.14
C PRO A 19 13.89 -6.77 -2.82
N GLU A 20 14.58 -6.42 -1.72
CA GLU A 20 14.24 -6.96 -0.40
C GLU A 20 12.89 -6.43 0.11
N ASN A 21 12.42 -5.29 -0.39
CA ASN A 21 11.17 -4.64 -0.01
C ASN A 21 10.10 -4.81 -1.08
N VAL A 22 10.12 -5.91 -1.82
CA VAL A 22 9.09 -6.20 -2.82
C VAL A 22 8.52 -7.60 -2.59
N LEU A 23 7.20 -7.71 -2.47
CA LEU A 23 6.52 -8.99 -2.61
C LEU A 23 6.09 -9.22 -4.05
N VAL A 24 6.26 -10.44 -4.51
CA VAL A 24 5.76 -10.94 -5.80
C VAL A 24 4.72 -12.00 -5.49
N VAL A 25 3.47 -11.74 -5.87
CA VAL A 25 2.36 -12.69 -5.76
C VAL A 25 2.11 -13.25 -7.15
N ASP A 26 2.46 -14.52 -7.37
CA ASP A 26 2.21 -15.22 -8.63
C ASP A 26 0.81 -15.81 -8.63
N THR A 27 0.04 -15.53 -9.67
CA THR A 27 -1.29 -16.09 -9.90
C THR A 27 -1.37 -16.73 -11.28
N ALA A 28 -2.50 -17.37 -11.61
CA ALA A 28 -2.76 -17.80 -12.99
C ALA A 28 -2.99 -16.63 -13.97
N LYS A 29 -3.33 -15.44 -13.46
CA LYS A 29 -3.65 -14.24 -14.24
C LYS A 29 -2.48 -13.27 -14.39
N GLY A 30 -1.32 -13.59 -13.81
CA GLY A 30 -0.13 -12.75 -13.84
C GLY A 30 0.47 -12.53 -12.45
N ARG A 31 1.44 -11.61 -12.37
CA ARG A 31 2.13 -11.25 -11.14
C ARG A 31 1.60 -9.94 -10.59
N ILE A 32 1.40 -9.90 -9.28
CA ILE A 32 1.12 -8.68 -8.52
C ILE A 32 2.40 -8.33 -7.75
N PHE A 33 2.80 -7.06 -7.80
CA PHE A 33 3.99 -6.56 -7.10
C PHE A 33 3.58 -5.56 -6.03
N VAL A 34 4.03 -5.79 -4.80
CA VAL A 34 3.81 -4.91 -3.65
C VAL A 34 5.13 -4.31 -3.22
N GLU A 35 5.26 -2.98 -3.25
CA GLU A 35 6.34 -2.26 -2.59
C GLU A 35 6.05 -2.20 -1.07
N LEU A 36 6.94 -2.76 -0.26
CA LEU A 36 6.86 -2.75 1.20
C LEU A 36 7.59 -1.53 1.78
N HIS A 37 7.06 -0.97 2.87
CA HIS A 37 7.58 0.23 3.50
C HIS A 37 7.95 0.00 4.99
N PRO A 38 9.13 -0.61 5.26
CA PRO A 38 9.57 -0.92 6.63
C PRO A 38 9.76 0.31 7.51
N GLU A 39 9.93 1.51 6.95
CA GLU A 39 10.03 2.75 7.69
C GLU A 39 8.70 3.17 8.37
N MET A 40 7.58 2.59 7.95
CA MET A 40 6.24 2.85 8.49
C MET A 40 5.79 1.75 9.46
N ALA A 41 6.04 0.49 9.10
CA ALA A 41 5.61 -0.68 9.85
C ALA A 41 6.72 -1.76 9.89
N PRO A 42 7.84 -1.49 10.57
CA PRO A 42 9.02 -2.36 10.53
C PRO A 42 8.72 -3.79 10.99
N LYS A 43 7.93 -3.97 12.06
CA LYS A 43 7.64 -5.30 12.61
C LYS A 43 6.71 -6.08 11.69
N ALA A 44 5.70 -5.44 11.14
CA ALA A 44 4.80 -6.07 10.19
C ALA A 44 5.51 -6.44 8.89
N VAL A 45 6.34 -5.56 8.34
CA VAL A 45 7.13 -5.86 7.13
C VAL A 45 8.10 -7.01 7.38
N GLU A 46 8.79 -7.03 8.52
CA GLU A 46 9.65 -8.16 8.91
C GLU A 46 8.87 -9.48 9.00
N ARG A 47 7.70 -9.46 9.66
CA ARG A 47 6.80 -10.62 9.77
C ARG A 47 6.38 -11.14 8.40
N ILE A 48 5.96 -10.25 7.52
CA ILE A 48 5.49 -10.61 6.17
C ILE A 48 6.61 -11.28 5.37
N LYS A 49 7.83 -10.72 5.40
CA LYS A 49 8.99 -11.34 4.73
C LYS A 49 9.30 -12.72 5.30
N LEU A 50 9.24 -12.88 6.63
CA LEU A 50 9.42 -14.17 7.29
C LEU A 50 8.39 -15.21 6.83
N LEU A 51 7.11 -14.87 6.87
CA LEU A 51 6.02 -15.78 6.48
C LEU A 51 6.06 -16.11 4.98
N THR A 52 6.40 -15.12 4.16
CA THR A 52 6.61 -15.30 2.71
C THR A 52 7.73 -16.32 2.46
N ARG A 53 8.89 -16.17 3.10
CA ARG A 53 10.02 -17.11 2.95
C ARG A 53 9.75 -18.50 3.52
N ARG A 54 8.78 -18.63 4.42
CA ARG A 54 8.28 -19.92 4.93
C ARG A 54 7.25 -20.60 4.00
N GLY A 55 6.83 -19.94 2.92
CA GLY A 55 5.78 -20.42 2.03
C GLY A 55 4.38 -20.36 2.67
N THR A 56 4.19 -19.57 3.73
CA THR A 56 2.91 -19.50 4.46
C THR A 56 1.74 -19.07 3.59
N TYR A 57 2.01 -18.24 2.56
CA TYR A 57 1.00 -17.72 1.66
C TYR A 57 0.82 -18.55 0.37
N ASP A 58 1.64 -19.58 0.16
CA ASP A 58 1.61 -20.39 -1.06
C ASP A 58 0.36 -21.27 -1.08
N GLY A 59 -0.35 -21.30 -2.21
CA GLY A 59 -1.58 -22.07 -2.36
C GLY A 59 -2.79 -21.49 -1.65
N LEU A 60 -2.67 -20.35 -0.96
CA LEU A 60 -3.82 -19.68 -0.36
C LEU A 60 -4.76 -19.12 -1.43
N GLN A 61 -6.02 -18.96 -1.05
CA GLN A 61 -7.06 -18.33 -1.84
C GLN A 61 -7.09 -16.84 -1.56
N PHE A 62 -7.58 -16.07 -2.53
CA PHE A 62 -8.16 -14.77 -2.22
C PHE A 62 -9.49 -15.00 -1.51
N TRP A 63 -9.39 -15.22 -0.19
CA TRP A 63 -10.46 -15.73 0.68
C TRP A 63 -11.66 -14.80 0.71
N ARG A 64 -11.42 -13.48 0.73
CA ARG A 64 -12.47 -12.47 0.74
C ARG A 64 -12.23 -11.46 -0.37
N VAL A 65 -13.24 -11.24 -1.21
CA VAL A 65 -13.20 -10.26 -2.30
C VAL A 65 -14.42 -9.36 -2.18
N ALA A 66 -14.24 -8.23 -1.49
CA ALA A 66 -15.23 -7.18 -1.29
C ALA A 66 -15.04 -6.07 -2.34
N PRO A 67 -15.95 -5.90 -3.30
CA PRO A 67 -15.78 -4.96 -4.42
C PRO A 67 -15.62 -3.52 -3.94
N ASN A 68 -14.69 -2.78 -4.57
CA ASN A 68 -14.37 -1.38 -4.23
C ASN A 68 -14.00 -1.18 -2.76
N PHE A 69 -13.51 -2.22 -2.10
CA PHE A 69 -13.05 -2.15 -0.72
C PHE A 69 -11.73 -2.91 -0.57
N VAL A 70 -11.79 -4.24 -0.37
CA VAL A 70 -10.62 -5.05 -0.07
C VAL A 70 -10.66 -6.42 -0.74
N VAL A 71 -9.47 -6.92 -1.05
CA VAL A 71 -9.21 -8.35 -1.25
C VAL A 71 -8.40 -8.82 -0.04
N GLN A 72 -8.77 -9.91 0.60
CA GLN A 72 -8.04 -10.45 1.76
C GLN A 72 -7.52 -11.86 1.51
N ILE A 73 -6.39 -12.15 2.13
CA ILE A 73 -5.79 -13.48 2.19
C ILE A 73 -5.64 -13.86 3.67
N ASP A 74 -6.13 -15.05 4.00
CA ASP A 74 -6.16 -15.55 5.36
C ASP A 74 -5.42 -16.88 5.45
N VAL A 75 -4.60 -17.05 6.47
CA VAL A 75 -3.80 -18.27 6.63
C VAL A 75 -4.73 -19.46 6.83
N GLY A 76 -4.60 -20.47 5.97
CA GLY A 76 -5.47 -21.66 5.99
C GLY A 76 -6.82 -21.47 5.31
N ASN A 77 -7.06 -20.34 4.63
CA ASN A 77 -8.33 -20.02 3.97
C ASN A 77 -9.52 -20.07 4.96
N VAL A 78 -9.33 -19.46 6.13
CA VAL A 78 -10.35 -19.34 7.17
C VAL A 78 -10.30 -17.92 7.72
N GLU A 79 -11.45 -17.33 8.02
CA GLU A 79 -11.53 -15.97 8.56
C GLU A 79 -10.66 -15.81 9.80
N GLY A 80 -9.79 -14.80 9.79
CA GLY A 80 -8.89 -14.49 10.92
C GLY A 80 -7.77 -15.53 11.09
N GLY A 81 -7.41 -16.26 10.03
CA GLY A 81 -6.38 -17.29 10.03
C GLY A 81 -5.04 -16.81 10.60
N LYS A 82 -4.46 -17.60 11.51
CA LYS A 82 -3.23 -17.26 12.25
C LYS A 82 -2.12 -18.27 12.04
N THR A 83 -0.91 -17.81 12.33
CA THR A 83 0.28 -18.65 12.48
C THR A 83 0.57 -18.90 13.96
N GLU A 84 1.57 -19.72 14.25
CA GLU A 84 2.07 -19.96 15.60
C GLU A 84 2.80 -18.75 16.22
N LEU A 85 3.13 -17.75 15.40
CA LEU A 85 3.83 -16.55 15.85
C LEU A 85 2.88 -15.67 16.69
N PRO A 86 3.42 -14.92 17.66
CA PRO A 86 2.60 -14.02 18.45
C PRO A 86 2.02 -12.89 17.58
N ASN A 87 0.91 -12.33 18.05
CA ASN A 87 0.35 -11.13 17.43
C ASN A 87 1.34 -9.96 17.51
N LEU A 88 1.21 -9.05 16.56
CA LEU A 88 2.03 -7.86 16.46
C LEU A 88 1.39 -6.69 17.20
N PRO A 89 2.19 -5.85 17.87
CA PRO A 89 1.70 -4.58 18.35
C PRO A 89 1.28 -3.68 17.17
N PRO A 90 0.33 -2.76 17.38
CA PRO A 90 -0.16 -1.88 16.33
C PRO A 90 0.90 -0.91 15.82
N GLU A 91 1.07 -0.82 14.50
CA GLU A 91 1.92 0.16 13.80
C GLU A 91 1.05 1.10 12.95
N PHE A 92 -0.02 1.62 13.56
CA PHE A 92 -1.07 2.38 12.85
C PHE A 92 -0.68 3.83 12.53
N ARG A 93 0.38 4.33 13.17
CA ARG A 93 0.94 5.66 13.02
C ARG A 93 2.45 5.57 13.08
N PHE A 94 3.11 6.50 12.43
CA PHE A 94 4.57 6.63 12.46
C PHE A 94 4.99 8.09 12.71
N ARG A 95 6.29 8.28 12.97
CA ARG A 95 6.90 9.60 13.10
C ARG A 95 7.55 9.99 11.80
N LEU A 96 6.97 10.96 11.10
CA LEU A 96 7.58 11.55 9.92
C LEU A 96 8.72 12.48 10.36
N LYS A 97 9.96 12.04 10.15
CA LYS A 97 11.16 12.82 10.45
C LYS A 97 11.25 14.06 9.55
N VAL A 98 11.98 15.08 10.00
CA VAL A 98 12.12 16.36 9.28
C VAL A 98 12.81 16.18 7.93
N ASP A 99 13.74 15.24 7.86
CA ASP A 99 14.60 14.92 6.72
C ASP A 99 14.14 13.67 5.94
N ALA A 100 13.03 13.04 6.34
CA ALA A 100 12.50 11.88 5.64
C ALA A 100 12.09 12.26 4.20
N PRO A 101 12.61 11.58 3.16
CA PRO A 101 12.24 11.85 1.78
C PRO A 101 10.74 11.65 1.57
N HIS A 102 10.03 12.71 1.19
CA HIS A 102 8.62 12.67 0.86
C HIS A 102 8.23 13.82 -0.06
N THR A 103 7.11 13.68 -0.74
CA THR A 103 6.50 14.73 -1.56
C THR A 103 5.24 15.21 -0.86
N VAL A 104 5.11 16.52 -0.68
CA VAL A 104 3.86 17.14 -0.22
C VAL A 104 3.01 17.49 -1.43
N ILE A 105 1.75 17.07 -1.44
CA ILE A 105 0.81 17.45 -2.49
C ILE A 105 -0.25 18.40 -1.96
N ALA A 106 -0.81 18.24 -0.76
CA ALA A 106 -1.80 19.18 -0.25
C ALA A 106 -1.56 19.55 1.22
N LYS A 107 -2.10 20.71 1.59
CA LYS A 107 -2.06 21.24 2.95
C LYS A 107 -3.46 21.68 3.39
N PRO A 108 -4.40 20.75 3.57
CA PRO A 108 -5.69 21.08 4.17
C PRO A 108 -5.45 21.59 5.60
N LYS A 109 -6.33 22.45 6.11
CA LYS A 109 -6.12 23.19 7.37
C LYS A 109 -5.61 22.29 8.50
N GLY A 110 -4.34 22.48 8.88
CA GLY A 110 -3.73 21.79 10.01
C GLY A 110 -3.24 20.37 9.74
N LEU A 111 -3.26 19.94 8.49
CA LEU A 111 -2.80 18.63 8.00
C LEU A 111 -1.97 18.83 6.73
N GLU A 112 -1.14 17.84 6.44
CA GLU A 112 -0.39 17.74 5.19
C GLU A 112 -0.67 16.37 4.60
N SER A 113 -0.88 16.30 3.29
CA SER A 113 -0.98 15.04 2.57
C SER A 113 0.05 14.96 1.45
N GLY A 114 0.53 13.74 1.20
CA GLY A 114 1.69 13.54 0.37
C GLY A 114 1.96 12.08 0.06
N PHE A 115 3.16 11.84 -0.46
CA PHE A 115 3.67 10.51 -0.78
C PHE A 115 5.04 10.29 -0.15
N ILE A 116 5.25 9.11 0.43
CA ILE A 116 6.57 8.57 0.79
C ILE A 116 6.81 7.38 -0.12
N GLY A 117 7.68 7.53 -1.12
CA GLY A 117 7.69 6.60 -2.26
C GLY A 117 6.31 6.55 -2.90
N ALA A 118 5.74 5.37 -3.09
CA ALA A 118 4.37 5.24 -3.61
C ALA A 118 3.26 5.36 -2.55
N MET A 119 3.58 5.41 -1.26
CA MET A 119 2.59 5.36 -0.19
C MET A 119 1.96 6.73 0.11
N PRO A 120 0.62 6.85 0.05
CA PRO A 120 -0.08 8.08 0.40
C PRO A 120 -0.15 8.25 1.92
N TYR A 121 0.35 9.38 2.43
CA TYR A 121 0.33 9.68 3.85
C TYR A 121 -0.47 10.94 4.17
N ILE A 122 -0.90 11.02 5.42
CA ILE A 122 -1.38 12.23 6.09
C ILE A 122 -0.48 12.49 7.30
N ALA A 123 -0.07 13.74 7.50
CA ALA A 123 0.69 14.19 8.66
C ALA A 123 0.04 15.39 9.32
N VAL A 124 0.20 15.52 10.64
CA VAL A 124 -0.22 16.72 11.37
C VAL A 124 0.78 17.84 11.10
N GLU A 125 0.29 19.03 10.72
CA GLU A 125 1.16 20.20 10.57
C GLU A 125 1.73 20.67 11.90
N LYS A 126 2.91 21.30 11.86
CA LYS A 126 3.51 21.92 13.04
C LYS A 126 2.56 22.99 13.57
N ASN A 127 2.27 22.95 14.88
CA ASN A 127 1.41 23.90 15.61
C ASN A 127 -0.11 23.80 15.29
N SER A 128 -0.55 22.69 14.71
CA SER A 128 -1.97 22.41 14.49
C SER A 128 -2.61 21.74 15.72
N TRP A 129 -3.89 22.00 15.99
CA TRP A 129 -4.72 21.35 17.03
C TRP A 129 -4.13 21.33 18.46
N GLY A 130 -3.26 22.28 18.80
CA GLY A 130 -2.59 22.30 20.11
C GLY A 130 -1.62 21.13 20.31
N THR A 131 -1.25 20.41 19.26
CA THR A 131 -0.35 19.26 19.34
C THR A 131 1.04 19.73 19.74
N PRO A 132 1.61 19.26 20.87
CA PRO A 132 2.96 19.65 21.27
C PRO A 132 3.97 19.25 20.19
N LYS A 133 4.87 20.19 19.86
CA LYS A 133 5.97 19.92 18.94
C LYS A 133 6.83 18.80 19.53
N ALA A 134 7.10 17.75 18.75
CA ALA A 134 8.10 16.76 19.13
C ALA A 134 9.47 17.45 19.25
N ALA A 135 10.26 17.08 20.26
CA ALA A 135 11.56 17.72 20.52
C ALA A 135 12.51 17.63 19.32
N ASP A 136 12.45 16.53 18.56
CA ASP A 136 13.21 16.28 17.33
C ASP A 136 12.58 16.92 16.07
N GLY A 137 11.45 17.62 16.22
CA GLY A 137 10.71 18.24 15.12
C GLY A 137 9.92 17.26 14.24
N SER A 138 9.90 15.96 14.56
CA SER A 138 9.10 14.96 13.86
C SER A 138 7.59 15.22 14.01
N ARG A 139 6.83 14.75 13.03
CA ARG A 139 5.37 14.91 12.99
C ARG A 139 4.68 13.56 13.11
N SER A 140 3.53 13.53 13.79
CA SER A 140 2.67 12.32 13.73
C SER A 140 2.13 12.20 12.31
N ALA A 141 2.27 11.01 11.73
CA ALA A 141 1.75 10.68 10.41
C ALA A 141 1.09 9.29 10.41
N TRP A 142 0.28 9.04 9.38
CA TRP A 142 -0.36 7.76 9.09
C TRP A 142 -0.57 7.63 7.59
N ILE A 143 -0.90 6.42 7.14
CA ILE A 143 -1.23 6.14 5.74
C ILE A 143 -2.73 6.26 5.55
N SER A 144 -3.11 6.91 4.45
CA SER A 144 -4.48 6.96 3.98
C SER A 144 -4.77 5.71 3.17
N TYR A 145 -5.81 4.94 3.52
CA TYR A 145 -6.14 3.69 2.81
C TYR A 145 -6.80 3.95 1.44
N CYS A 146 -5.99 4.41 0.50
CA CYS A 146 -6.32 4.55 -0.92
C CYS A 146 -6.24 3.20 -1.65
N THR A 147 -6.84 3.09 -2.83
CA THR A 147 -6.66 1.93 -3.73
C THR A 147 -5.18 1.58 -3.87
N GLY A 148 -4.86 0.30 -3.76
CA GLY A 148 -3.50 -0.25 -3.82
C GLY A 148 -2.78 -0.33 -2.49
N VAL A 149 -3.18 0.40 -1.44
CA VAL A 149 -2.55 0.22 -0.11
C VAL A 149 -2.76 -1.22 0.36
N VAL A 150 -1.75 -1.80 1.00
CA VAL A 150 -1.78 -3.13 1.61
C VAL A 150 -1.64 -2.96 3.12
N GLY A 151 -2.46 -3.68 3.88
CA GLY A 151 -2.42 -3.67 5.34
C GLY A 151 -2.50 -5.07 5.94
N MET A 152 -2.18 -5.15 7.23
CA MET A 152 -2.35 -6.36 8.03
C MET A 152 -3.78 -6.45 8.56
N GLY A 153 -4.44 -7.58 8.32
CA GLY A 153 -5.69 -7.93 8.98
C GLY A 153 -5.53 -8.13 10.48
N ARG A 154 -6.62 -7.97 11.23
CA ARG A 154 -6.66 -8.15 12.69
C ARG A 154 -8.07 -8.48 13.15
N ASP A 155 -8.16 -9.11 14.32
CA ASP A 155 -9.41 -9.26 15.06
C ASP A 155 -9.82 -7.92 15.72
N ALA A 156 -10.82 -7.98 16.60
CA ALA A 156 -11.35 -6.82 17.32
C ALA A 156 -10.27 -6.06 18.11
N GLU A 157 -9.34 -6.77 18.75
CA GLU A 157 -8.28 -6.16 19.56
C GLU A 157 -7.24 -5.47 18.68
N ARG A 158 -6.76 -4.29 19.09
CA ARG A 158 -5.84 -3.47 18.27
C ARG A 158 -4.47 -4.12 18.06
N ASP A 159 -4.05 -5.01 18.95
CA ASP A 159 -2.79 -5.75 18.91
C ASP A 159 -2.97 -7.22 18.52
N SER A 160 -4.01 -7.53 17.71
CA SER A 160 -4.31 -8.89 17.27
C SER A 160 -3.82 -9.25 15.87
N ALA A 161 -3.16 -8.32 15.15
CA ALA A 161 -2.64 -8.59 13.82
C ALA A 161 -1.62 -9.74 13.85
N ASN A 162 -1.79 -10.75 13.00
CA ASN A 162 -0.94 -11.96 13.02
C ASN A 162 -0.23 -12.21 11.67
N ALA A 163 -1.02 -12.54 10.64
CA ALA A 163 -0.52 -13.00 9.35
C ALA A 163 -1.43 -12.65 8.16
N GLU A 164 -2.71 -12.35 8.40
CA GLU A 164 -3.66 -11.92 7.36
C GLU A 164 -3.19 -10.63 6.67
N LEU A 165 -3.32 -10.59 5.35
CA LEU A 165 -3.09 -9.38 4.56
C LEU A 165 -4.35 -9.00 3.79
N PHE A 166 -4.58 -7.70 3.66
CA PHE A 166 -5.60 -7.16 2.78
C PHE A 166 -5.02 -6.15 1.80
N PHE A 167 -5.58 -6.12 0.60
CA PHE A 167 -5.20 -5.28 -0.52
C PHE A 167 -6.39 -4.38 -0.85
N MET A 168 -6.19 -3.07 -0.75
CA MET A 168 -7.25 -2.11 -1.07
C MET A 168 -7.55 -2.13 -2.57
N THR A 169 -8.80 -2.40 -2.93
CA THR A 169 -9.31 -2.25 -4.31
C THR A 169 -10.15 -0.98 -4.48
N GLY A 170 -10.52 -0.33 -3.37
CA GLY A 170 -11.13 1.00 -3.36
C GLY A 170 -10.55 1.90 -2.27
N VAL A 171 -11.04 3.13 -2.22
CA VAL A 171 -10.62 4.15 -1.26
C VAL A 171 -11.49 4.05 -0.01
N TYR A 172 -10.87 3.85 1.16
CA TYR A 172 -11.59 3.77 2.43
C TYR A 172 -10.81 4.37 3.60
N PRO A 173 -10.75 5.71 3.74
CA PRO A 173 -10.02 6.37 4.83
C PRO A 173 -10.61 6.11 6.23
N GLY A 174 -11.77 5.46 6.33
CA GLY A 174 -12.41 5.10 7.59
C GLY A 174 -11.57 4.14 8.46
N ILE A 175 -10.64 3.39 7.86
CA ILE A 175 -9.70 2.50 8.58
C ILE A 175 -8.33 3.14 8.82
N ASP A 176 -8.15 4.42 8.47
CA ASP A 176 -6.93 5.16 8.78
C ASP A 176 -6.67 5.14 10.29
N ARG A 177 -5.44 4.79 10.67
CA ARG A 177 -4.98 4.73 12.07
C ARG A 177 -5.63 3.62 12.91
N GLU A 178 -6.34 2.70 12.25
CA GLU A 178 -6.98 1.53 12.86
C GLU A 178 -6.37 0.20 12.42
N TYR A 179 -5.56 0.21 11.35
CA TYR A 179 -4.88 -0.96 10.79
C TYR A 179 -3.43 -0.61 10.42
N THR A 180 -2.54 -1.60 10.46
CA THR A 180 -1.13 -1.45 10.14
C THR A 180 -0.92 -1.48 8.62
N PRO A 181 -0.50 -0.36 7.98
CA PRO A 181 -0.16 -0.33 6.57
C PRO A 181 1.24 -0.91 6.36
N VAL A 182 1.43 -1.77 5.35
CA VAL A 182 2.71 -2.45 5.12
C VAL A 182 3.33 -2.12 3.78
N GLY A 183 2.52 -1.69 2.81
CA GLY A 183 3.00 -1.42 1.47
C GLY A 183 1.91 -1.00 0.50
N ARG A 184 2.24 -0.99 -0.79
CA ARG A 184 1.33 -0.66 -1.88
C ARG A 184 1.52 -1.59 -3.07
N VAL A 185 0.43 -2.05 -3.65
CA VAL A 185 0.39 -2.68 -4.96
C VAL A 185 0.73 -1.63 -6.01
N VAL A 186 1.84 -1.84 -6.72
CA VAL A 186 2.32 -0.92 -7.75
C VAL A 186 2.21 -1.50 -9.17
N VAL A 187 2.06 -2.83 -9.28
CA VAL A 187 1.75 -3.55 -10.52
C VAL A 187 0.76 -4.67 -10.20
N GLY A 188 -0.26 -4.88 -11.05
CA GLY A 188 -1.25 -5.96 -10.91
C GLY A 188 -2.52 -5.56 -10.15
N GLN A 189 -2.82 -4.27 -10.01
CA GLN A 189 -4.06 -3.81 -9.37
C GLN A 189 -5.31 -4.26 -10.15
N ASP A 190 -5.21 -4.35 -11.47
CA ASP A 190 -6.23 -4.87 -12.39
C ASP A 190 -6.52 -6.37 -12.15
N ILE A 191 -5.49 -7.16 -11.83
CA ILE A 191 -5.66 -8.57 -11.44
C ILE A 191 -6.54 -8.66 -10.19
N LEU A 192 -6.24 -7.87 -9.16
CA LEU A 192 -7.03 -7.82 -7.91
C LEU A 192 -8.47 -7.35 -8.16
N ALA A 193 -8.66 -6.34 -9.01
CA ALA A 193 -9.99 -5.82 -9.36
C ALA A 193 -10.83 -6.84 -10.16
N GLY A 194 -10.19 -7.76 -10.89
CA GLY A 194 -10.83 -8.81 -11.69
C GLY A 194 -11.01 -10.16 -10.97
N LEU A 195 -10.83 -10.22 -9.66
CA LEU A 195 -11.05 -11.45 -8.88
C LEU A 195 -12.54 -11.77 -8.73
N PRO A 196 -12.93 -13.06 -8.68
CA PRO A 196 -14.30 -13.47 -8.35
C PRO A 196 -14.72 -12.92 -6.98
N GLN A 197 -15.91 -12.33 -6.91
CA GLN A 197 -16.43 -11.69 -5.70
C GLN A 197 -17.01 -12.71 -4.71
N GLY A 198 -16.92 -12.41 -3.41
CA GLY A 198 -17.57 -13.17 -2.34
C GLY A 198 -16.77 -13.23 -1.04
N GLU A 199 -17.41 -13.72 0.02
CA GLU A 199 -16.86 -13.83 1.38
C GLU A 199 -17.21 -15.21 2.01
N PRO A 200 -16.71 -16.33 1.47
CA PRO A 200 -15.75 -16.44 0.36
C PRO A 200 -16.39 -16.49 -1.04
N PRO A 201 -15.63 -16.25 -2.13
CA PRO A 201 -16.10 -16.47 -3.49
C PRO A 201 -16.50 -17.93 -3.75
N ALA A 202 -17.49 -18.16 -4.63
CA ALA A 202 -17.94 -19.52 -4.97
C ALA A 202 -16.86 -20.36 -5.68
N ALA A 203 -15.99 -19.70 -6.45
CA ALA A 203 -14.82 -20.29 -7.10
C ALA A 203 -13.64 -19.32 -6.93
N PRO A 204 -12.94 -19.35 -5.79
CA PRO A 204 -11.88 -18.40 -5.49
C PRO A 204 -10.64 -18.66 -6.34
N ASP A 205 -10.00 -17.59 -6.80
CA ASP A 205 -8.67 -17.66 -7.41
C ASP A 205 -7.62 -18.02 -6.34
N VAL A 206 -6.57 -18.70 -6.78
CA VAL A 206 -5.51 -19.22 -5.92
C VAL A 206 -4.18 -18.52 -6.21
N ILE A 207 -3.47 -18.20 -5.12
CA ILE A 207 -2.09 -17.73 -5.14
C ILE A 207 -1.19 -18.95 -5.38
N ARG A 208 -0.39 -18.92 -6.44
CA ARG A 208 0.55 -20.00 -6.72
C ARG A 208 1.69 -19.96 -5.71
N THR A 209 2.31 -18.79 -5.57
CA THR A 209 3.40 -18.55 -4.63
C THR A 209 3.47 -17.08 -4.26
N VAL A 210 3.95 -16.77 -3.06
CA VAL A 210 4.39 -15.42 -2.67
C VAL A 210 5.88 -15.46 -2.38
N ARG A 211 6.64 -14.50 -2.92
CA ARG A 211 8.09 -14.44 -2.78
C ARG A 211 8.57 -13.02 -2.52
N VAL A 212 9.68 -12.87 -1.80
CA VAL A 212 10.43 -11.61 -1.78
C VAL A 212 11.20 -11.50 -3.10
N LEU A 213 11.13 -10.36 -3.78
CA LEU A 213 11.73 -10.20 -5.12
C LEU A 213 13.21 -10.53 -5.14
N ALA A 214 13.95 -10.18 -4.09
CA ALA A 214 15.37 -10.52 -3.94
C ALA A 214 15.67 -12.03 -4.00
N ASP A 215 14.69 -12.88 -3.66
CA ASP A 215 14.81 -14.35 -3.69
C ASP A 215 14.33 -14.96 -5.02
N VAL A 216 13.85 -14.14 -5.97
CA VAL A 216 13.36 -14.58 -7.29
C VAL A 216 14.50 -14.53 -8.31
N LYS A 217 14.71 -15.63 -9.05
CA LYS A 217 15.62 -15.65 -10.21
C LYS A 217 15.03 -14.88 -11.38
N ASP A 218 15.86 -14.16 -12.12
CA ASP A 218 15.45 -13.37 -13.30
C ASP A 218 14.26 -12.44 -12.98
N ASN A 219 14.37 -11.75 -11.84
CA ASN A 219 13.27 -11.04 -11.20
C ASN A 219 12.90 -9.71 -11.87
N GLY A 220 13.68 -9.24 -12.84
CA GLY A 220 13.58 -7.87 -13.35
C GLY A 220 13.80 -6.85 -12.24
N ARG A 221 13.68 -5.57 -12.56
CA ARG A 221 13.77 -4.49 -11.59
C ARG A 221 12.43 -3.80 -11.45
N LEU A 222 11.82 -3.91 -10.26
CA LEU A 222 10.65 -3.10 -9.96
C LEU A 222 11.07 -1.63 -9.86
N GLU A 223 10.39 -0.79 -10.61
CA GLU A 223 10.55 0.65 -10.57
C GLU A 223 9.19 1.30 -10.32
N VAL A 224 9.17 2.33 -9.49
CA VAL A 224 8.01 3.17 -9.23
C VAL A 224 8.28 4.58 -9.74
N GLU A 225 7.23 5.26 -10.15
CA GLU A 225 7.30 6.66 -10.53
C GLU A 225 7.91 7.51 -9.40
N ASP A 226 8.87 8.35 -9.76
CA ASP A 226 9.52 9.26 -8.83
C ASP A 226 8.57 10.39 -8.43
N THR A 227 7.98 10.27 -7.24
CA THR A 227 7.04 11.27 -6.74
C THR A 227 7.69 12.62 -6.43
N ALA A 228 9.02 12.71 -6.37
CA ALA A 228 9.73 13.98 -6.24
C ALA A 228 10.01 14.66 -7.59
N GLY A 229 9.75 13.97 -8.71
CA GLY A 229 10.01 14.44 -10.06
C GLY A 229 8.99 15.48 -10.56
N THR A 230 9.42 16.27 -11.54
CA THR A 230 8.58 17.30 -12.19
C THR A 230 7.36 16.71 -12.88
N GLY A 231 7.50 15.56 -13.55
CA GLY A 231 6.37 14.88 -14.20
C GLY A 231 5.28 14.46 -13.20
N PHE A 232 5.66 14.03 -12.00
CA PHE A 232 4.68 13.71 -10.95
C PHE A 232 3.97 14.98 -10.45
N ALA A 233 4.71 16.08 -10.27
CA ALA A 233 4.14 17.36 -9.85
C ALA A 233 3.13 17.91 -10.89
N GLU A 234 3.43 17.80 -12.18
CA GLU A 234 2.53 18.17 -13.28
C GLU A 234 1.25 17.34 -13.26
N LYS A 235 1.36 16.01 -13.13
CA LYS A 235 0.22 15.11 -12.99
C LYS A 235 -0.66 15.48 -11.79
N VAL A 236 -0.06 15.76 -10.63
CA VAL A 236 -0.78 16.22 -9.42
C VAL A 236 -1.52 17.53 -9.69
N ALA A 237 -0.91 18.47 -10.41
CA ALA A 237 -1.54 19.75 -10.72
C ALA A 237 -2.78 19.58 -11.61
N VAL A 238 -2.70 18.72 -12.64
CA VAL A 238 -3.84 18.37 -13.51
C VAL A 238 -4.98 17.78 -12.71
N ILE A 239 -4.71 16.70 -11.94
CA ILE A 239 -5.74 16.01 -11.16
C ILE A 239 -6.37 16.96 -10.13
N ARG A 240 -5.59 17.83 -9.48
CA ARG A 240 -6.13 18.82 -8.55
C ARG A 240 -7.06 19.82 -9.23
N ALA A 241 -6.69 20.30 -10.41
CA ALA A 241 -7.52 21.23 -11.15
C ALA A 241 -8.88 20.60 -11.52
N GLU A 242 -8.90 19.30 -11.84
CA GLU A 242 -10.11 18.54 -12.14
C GLU A 242 -10.97 18.27 -10.90
N ARG A 243 -10.35 17.89 -9.77
CA ARG A 243 -11.05 17.52 -8.53
C ARG A 243 -11.50 18.71 -7.69
N GLY A 244 -10.84 19.86 -7.83
CA GLY A 244 -11.16 21.06 -7.06
C GLY A 244 -11.11 20.82 -5.55
N ALA A 245 -12.21 21.12 -4.86
CA ALA A 245 -12.32 20.98 -3.40
C ALA A 245 -12.28 19.53 -2.90
N ASP A 246 -12.60 18.56 -3.75
CA ASP A 246 -12.63 17.14 -3.41
C ASP A 246 -11.26 16.45 -3.58
N PHE A 247 -10.23 17.19 -4.00
CA PHE A 247 -8.90 16.65 -4.24
C PHE A 247 -8.30 15.98 -3.00
N SER A 248 -7.85 14.74 -3.16
CA SER A 248 -7.15 13.96 -2.14
C SER A 248 -5.91 13.27 -2.70
N ALA A 249 -5.06 12.75 -1.80
CA ALA A 249 -3.94 11.90 -2.21
C ALA A 249 -4.40 10.59 -2.88
N CYS A 250 -5.62 10.13 -2.57
CA CYS A 250 -6.17 8.91 -3.17
C CYS A 250 -6.57 9.07 -4.63
N ASP A 251 -6.67 10.30 -5.14
CA ASP A 251 -6.95 10.60 -6.55
C ASP A 251 -5.72 10.46 -7.44
N VAL A 252 -4.52 10.46 -6.86
CA VAL A 252 -3.27 10.51 -7.61
C VAL A 252 -2.68 9.09 -7.70
N PRO A 253 -2.78 8.41 -8.85
CA PRO A 253 -2.12 7.12 -9.02
C PRO A 253 -0.60 7.30 -9.06
N VAL A 254 0.14 6.40 -8.42
CA VAL A 254 1.60 6.27 -8.57
C VAL A 254 1.85 5.04 -9.42
N ALA A 255 2.46 5.20 -10.58
CA ALA A 255 2.68 4.10 -11.51
C ALA A 255 3.86 3.22 -11.08
N GLY A 256 3.76 1.91 -11.30
CA GLY A 256 4.86 0.96 -11.18
C GLY A 256 5.09 0.23 -12.50
N ARG A 257 6.32 -0.25 -12.71
CA ARG A 257 6.69 -1.12 -13.83
C ARG A 257 7.77 -2.11 -13.43
N VAL A 258 7.85 -3.22 -14.16
CA VAL A 258 8.98 -4.15 -14.09
C VAL A 258 9.87 -3.90 -15.30
N ALA A 259 11.06 -3.34 -15.07
CA ALA A 259 12.09 -3.19 -16.08
C ALA A 259 12.87 -4.49 -16.26
N SER A 260 13.28 -4.78 -17.50
CA SER A 260 14.17 -5.90 -17.83
C SER A 260 15.61 -5.68 -17.36
#